data_AF-A0A537JX34-F1
#
_entry.id   AF-A0A537JX34-F1
#
_cell.length_a   1.000
_cell.length_b   1.000
_cell.length_c   1.000
_cell.angle_alpha   90.00
_cell.angle_beta   90.00
_cell.angle_gamma   90.00
#
_symmetry.space_group_name_H-M   'P 1'
#
loop_
_entity.id
_entity.type
_entity.pdbx_description
1 polymer ?
#
loop_
_entity_poly.entity_id
_entity_poly.type
_entity_poly.pdbx_seq_one_letter_code
_entity_poly.pdbx_strand_id
1 'polypeptide(L)'
;MYCQKNISYRLPGPAKLYNFQLLIIFFLFIFCSSYSHAQPDTKLKNTLPAAGKLRNDKPHGKGWVSLLTSAEDWNFENNFWQLNDHLLHGSIGKEKEHHYSYTKKIYGDFELNVLIKMVGDEDANSGVCIRIHPTNWD
;
A
#
# COMPACT_ATOMS: atom_id res chain seq x y z
N MET A 1 -15.25 -8.15 8.23
CA MET A 1 -15.55 -9.47 7.65
C MET A 1 -15.80 -10.43 8.81
N TYR A 2 -16.95 -11.09 8.85
CA TYR A 2 -17.41 -11.89 10.00
C TYR A 2 -17.32 -13.40 9.72
N CYS A 3 -17.04 -14.19 10.76
CA CYS A 3 -17.18 -15.64 10.79
C CYS A 3 -17.83 -16.05 12.11
N GLN A 4 -18.89 -16.87 12.04
CA GLN A 4 -19.70 -17.31 13.18
C GLN A 4 -19.35 -18.77 13.51
N LYS A 5 -18.90 -19.02 14.75
CA LYS A 5 -18.77 -20.37 15.32
C LYS A 5 -19.86 -20.53 16.37
N ASN A 6 -20.83 -21.39 16.11
CA ASN A 6 -21.91 -21.69 17.06
C ASN A 6 -21.35 -22.45 18.26
N ILE A 7 -21.42 -21.82 19.44
CA ILE A 7 -21.28 -22.53 20.72
C ILE A 7 -22.59 -22.31 21.48
N SER A 8 -23.27 -23.42 21.76
CA SER A 8 -24.48 -23.47 22.58
C SER A 8 -24.08 -23.48 24.05
N TYR A 9 -24.54 -22.47 24.80
CA TYR A 9 -24.60 -22.54 26.26
C TYR A 9 -26.05 -22.30 26.69
N ARG A 10 -26.59 -23.25 27.47
CA ARG A 10 -27.82 -23.05 28.24
C ARG A 10 -27.50 -22.11 29.41
N LEU A 11 -28.22 -21.00 29.51
CA LEU A 11 -28.28 -20.19 30.73
C LEU A 11 -29.64 -20.37 31.41
N PRO A 12 -29.69 -20.39 32.75
CA PRO A 12 -30.95 -20.39 33.49
C PRO A 12 -31.43 -18.96 33.73
N GLY A 13 -32.73 -18.74 33.55
CA GLY A 13 -33.57 -17.84 34.34
C GLY A 13 -33.30 -16.32 34.31
N PRO A 14 -34.32 -15.49 34.61
CA PRO A 14 -34.33 -14.10 34.19
C PRO A 14 -33.64 -13.17 35.19
N ALA A 15 -32.68 -12.38 34.73
CA ALA A 15 -32.21 -11.19 35.44
C ALA A 15 -32.53 -9.95 34.59
N LYS A 16 -33.57 -9.22 35.01
CA LYS A 16 -33.84 -7.84 34.60
C LYS A 16 -32.73 -6.92 35.15
N LEU A 17 -32.48 -5.81 34.45
CA LEU A 17 -31.69 -4.63 34.88
C LEU A 17 -30.15 -4.64 34.69
N TYR A 18 -29.62 -5.05 33.53
CA TYR A 18 -28.23 -4.68 33.15
C TYR A 18 -28.05 -4.27 31.67
N ASN A 19 -29.14 -4.10 30.90
CA ASN A 19 -29.05 -3.92 29.45
C ASN A 19 -28.82 -2.47 28.95
N PHE A 20 -28.94 -1.45 29.80
CA PHE A 20 -28.85 -0.06 29.33
C PHE A 20 -27.42 0.53 29.38
N GLN A 21 -26.58 0.06 30.31
CA GLN A 21 -25.19 0.56 30.43
C GLN A 21 -24.24 -0.05 29.39
N LEU A 22 -24.48 -1.28 28.93
CA LEU A 22 -23.63 -1.90 27.89
C LEU A 22 -23.80 -1.24 26.51
N LEU A 23 -24.98 -0.69 26.20
CA LEU A 23 -25.27 -0.09 24.90
C LEU A 23 -24.48 1.21 24.65
N ILE A 24 -24.19 1.97 25.72
CA ILE A 24 -23.44 3.24 25.66
C ILE A 24 -21.95 2.99 25.40
N ILE A 25 -21.38 1.94 25.99
CA ILE A 25 -19.96 1.57 25.80
C ILE A 25 -19.73 1.13 24.34
N PHE A 26 -20.69 0.43 23.72
CA PHE A 26 -20.57 -0.01 22.34
C PHE A 26 -20.58 1.16 21.34
N PHE A 27 -21.33 2.23 21.61
CA PHE A 27 -21.35 3.43 20.75
C PHE A 27 -20.06 4.26 20.85
N LEU A 28 -19.39 4.29 22.01
CA LEU A 28 -18.11 4.99 22.19
C LEU A 28 -16.97 4.32 21.41
N PHE A 29 -16.98 3.00 21.25
CA PHE A 29 -15.96 2.29 20.46
C PHE A 29 -16.11 2.48 18.93
N ILE A 30 -17.31 2.78 18.44
CA ILE A 30 -17.54 2.99 16.99
C ILE A 30 -17.06 4.38 16.53
N PHE A 31 -17.06 5.38 17.42
CA PHE A 31 -16.62 6.74 17.08
C PHE A 31 -15.11 6.99 17.24
N CYS A 32 -14.37 6.10 17.89
CA CYS A 32 -12.91 6.13 17.91
C CYS A 32 -12.32 5.37 16.71
N SER A 33 -12.74 5.74 15.51
CA SER A 33 -11.95 5.42 14.31
C SER A 33 -10.69 6.28 14.37
N SER A 34 -9.65 5.74 15.00
CA SER A 34 -8.32 6.35 15.02
C SER A 34 -7.84 6.51 13.58
N TYR A 35 -7.99 7.71 13.02
CA TYR A 35 -7.26 8.11 11.84
C TYR A 35 -5.78 8.14 12.22
N SER A 36 -5.07 7.04 11.99
CA SER A 36 -3.61 7.03 12.03
C SER A 36 -3.11 7.89 10.88
N HIS A 37 -2.94 9.20 11.14
CA HIS A 37 -2.15 10.06 10.28
C HIS A 37 -0.71 9.56 10.36
N ALA A 38 -0.18 9.06 9.24
CA ALA A 38 1.23 8.76 9.10
C ALA A 38 2.02 10.02 9.52
N GLN A 39 2.84 9.89 10.56
CA GLN A 39 3.66 11.00 11.03
C GLN A 39 4.65 11.36 9.91
N PRO A 40 4.79 12.64 9.55
CA PRO A 40 5.79 13.05 8.58
C PRO A 40 7.18 12.67 9.12
N ASP A 41 7.97 11.97 8.31
CA ASP A 41 9.34 11.62 8.67
C ASP A 41 10.20 12.90 8.67
N THR A 42 10.36 13.48 9.86
CA THR A 42 11.16 14.69 10.07
C THR A 42 12.67 14.44 10.06
N LYS A 43 13.11 13.18 9.95
CA LYS A 43 14.52 12.78 9.95
C LYS A 43 15.07 12.49 8.55
N LEU A 44 14.21 12.38 7.54
CA LEU A 44 14.66 12.13 6.16
C LEU A 44 15.51 13.31 5.66
N LYS A 45 16.83 13.11 5.63
CA LYS A 45 17.76 14.05 5.00
C LYS A 45 17.70 13.87 3.49
N ASN A 46 17.06 14.79 2.80
CA ASN A 46 17.00 14.80 1.35
C ASN A 46 18.38 15.19 0.76
N THR A 47 19.16 14.18 0.37
CA THR A 47 20.48 14.31 -0.26
C THR A 47 20.42 14.27 -1.79
N LEU A 48 19.22 14.38 -2.39
CA LEU A 48 19.08 14.33 -3.84
C LEU A 48 19.86 15.48 -4.50
N PRO A 49 20.52 15.22 -5.65
CA PRO A 49 21.14 16.27 -6.44
C PRO A 49 20.08 17.31 -6.84
N ALA A 50 20.50 18.54 -7.15
CA ALA A 50 19.56 19.62 -7.50
C ALA A 50 18.59 19.25 -8.64
N ALA A 51 19.01 18.40 -9.57
CA ALA A 51 18.17 17.86 -10.65
C ALA A 51 17.06 16.92 -10.15
N GLY A 52 17.30 16.16 -9.07
CA GLY A 52 16.32 15.23 -8.49
C GLY A 52 15.32 15.89 -7.53
N LYS A 53 15.46 17.20 -7.24
CA LYS A 53 14.55 17.91 -6.34
C LYS A 53 13.23 18.24 -7.05
N LEU A 54 12.12 17.79 -6.45
CA LEU A 54 10.78 18.19 -6.87
C LEU A 54 10.55 19.68 -6.59
N ARG A 55 9.82 20.36 -7.48
CA ARG A 55 9.24 21.70 -7.25
C ARG A 55 7.73 21.58 -7.28
N ASN A 56 7.07 21.90 -6.16
CA ASN A 56 5.62 21.72 -5.99
C ASN A 56 5.18 20.28 -6.33
N ASP A 57 5.88 19.29 -5.76
CA ASP A 57 5.65 17.85 -5.96
C ASP A 57 5.75 17.37 -7.42
N LYS A 58 6.42 18.15 -8.28
CA LYS A 58 6.66 17.80 -9.68
C LYS A 58 8.14 17.79 -10.00
N PRO A 59 8.59 16.85 -10.85
CA PRO A 59 9.97 16.84 -11.26
C PRO A 59 10.27 18.07 -12.14
N HIS A 60 11.44 18.66 -11.92
CA HIS A 60 11.83 19.91 -12.56
C HIS A 60 12.65 19.63 -13.82
N GLY A 61 12.35 20.32 -14.93
CA GLY A 61 13.04 20.13 -16.21
C GLY A 61 12.10 19.68 -17.33
N LYS A 62 12.64 19.50 -18.53
CA LYS A 62 11.89 19.01 -19.71
C LYS A 62 12.12 17.52 -19.89
N GLY A 63 11.15 16.82 -20.48
CA GLY A 63 11.29 15.40 -20.84
C GLY A 63 10.79 14.39 -19.80
N TRP A 64 10.24 14.85 -18.68
CA TRP A 64 9.58 13.98 -17.71
C TRP A 64 8.30 13.35 -18.29
N VAL A 65 8.19 12.04 -18.15
CA VAL A 65 7.02 11.26 -18.58
C VAL A 65 6.49 10.48 -17.38
N SER A 66 5.17 10.50 -17.19
CA SER A 66 4.52 9.66 -16.18
C SER A 66 4.55 8.21 -16.64
N LEU A 67 5.10 7.31 -15.82
CA LEU A 67 5.07 5.86 -16.08
C LEU A 67 3.75 5.22 -15.64
N LEU A 68 2.91 5.92 -14.88
CA LEU A 68 1.70 5.37 -14.26
C LEU A 68 0.42 5.77 -15.00
N THR A 69 0.51 6.05 -16.30
CA THR A 69 -0.61 6.54 -17.10
C THR A 69 -1.46 5.43 -17.71
N SER A 70 -0.86 4.30 -18.11
CA SER A 70 -1.57 3.18 -18.73
C SER A 70 -1.04 1.83 -18.26
N ALA A 71 -1.97 0.91 -17.99
CA ALA A 71 -1.65 -0.49 -17.67
C ALA A 71 -1.03 -1.20 -18.87
N GLU A 72 -1.37 -0.76 -20.09
CA GLU A 72 -0.86 -1.36 -21.33
C GLU A 72 0.65 -1.17 -21.50
N ASP A 73 1.26 -0.20 -20.81
CA ASP A 73 2.70 0.05 -20.87
C ASP A 73 3.52 -0.87 -19.95
N TRP A 74 2.85 -1.75 -19.20
CA TRP A 74 3.46 -2.62 -18.20
C TRP A 74 3.13 -4.09 -18.43
N ASN A 75 4.06 -4.95 -17.99
CA ASN A 75 3.82 -6.36 -17.74
C ASN A 75 3.69 -6.55 -16.23
N PHE A 76 2.59 -7.15 -15.79
CA PHE A 76 2.39 -7.52 -14.40
C PHE A 76 1.34 -8.62 -14.25
N GLU A 77 1.41 -9.31 -13.11
CA GLU A 77 0.44 -10.32 -12.74
C GLU A 77 -0.77 -9.67 -12.04
N ASN A 78 -1.94 -9.69 -12.69
CA ASN A 78 -3.15 -9.00 -12.22
C ASN A 78 -3.63 -9.42 -10.81
N ASN A 79 -3.21 -10.58 -10.32
CA ASN A 79 -3.53 -11.05 -8.97
C ASN A 79 -2.74 -10.30 -7.88
N PHE A 80 -1.61 -9.70 -8.23
CA PHE A 80 -0.68 -9.05 -7.30
C PHE A 80 -0.51 -7.57 -7.57
N TRP A 81 -0.70 -7.15 -8.82
CA TRP A 81 -0.45 -5.79 -9.27
C TRP A 81 -1.65 -5.21 -9.99
N GLN A 82 -1.98 -3.97 -9.63
CA GLN A 82 -3.07 -3.21 -10.26
C GLN A 82 -2.63 -1.75 -10.44
N LEU A 83 -2.93 -1.18 -11.60
CA LEU A 83 -2.71 0.25 -11.86
C LEU A 83 -4.06 0.97 -11.94
N ASN A 84 -4.36 1.76 -10.92
CA ASN A 84 -5.59 2.55 -10.82
C ASN A 84 -5.25 3.98 -10.42
N ASP A 85 -5.88 4.98 -11.05
CA ASP A 85 -5.75 6.40 -10.67
C ASP A 85 -4.29 6.89 -10.51
N HIS A 86 -3.40 6.49 -11.44
CA HIS A 86 -1.96 6.82 -11.40
C HIS A 86 -1.19 6.23 -10.22
N LEU A 87 -1.71 5.17 -9.59
CA LEU A 87 -1.09 4.45 -8.50
C LEU A 87 -0.93 2.97 -8.89
N LEU A 88 0.32 2.51 -8.93
CA LEU A 88 0.64 1.09 -9.07
C LEU A 88 0.63 0.47 -7.68
N HIS A 89 -0.38 -0.36 -7.41
CA HIS A 89 -0.56 -1.05 -6.14
C HIS A 89 -0.04 -2.48 -6.27
N GLY A 90 0.90 -2.86 -5.39
CA GLY A 90 1.32 -4.24 -5.17
C GLY A 90 0.67 -4.79 -3.91
N SER A 91 0.15 -6.01 -3.97
CA SER A 91 -0.40 -6.74 -2.82
C SER A 91 0.51 -7.89 -2.43
N ILE A 92 0.70 -8.09 -1.13
CA ILE A 92 1.36 -9.28 -0.60
C ILE A 92 0.46 -10.49 -0.87
N GLY A 93 1.00 -11.51 -1.51
CA GLY A 93 0.32 -12.81 -1.57
C GLY A 93 0.69 -13.70 -0.40
N LYS A 94 0.41 -14.99 -0.53
CA LYS A 94 0.71 -16.01 0.51
C LYS A 94 1.89 -16.90 0.13
N GLU A 95 2.32 -16.78 -1.10
CA GLU A 95 3.40 -17.49 -1.73
C GLU A 95 4.77 -16.89 -1.34
N LYS A 96 5.83 -17.63 -1.63
CA LYS A 96 7.21 -17.22 -1.28
C LYS A 96 7.90 -16.49 -2.43
N GLU A 97 7.34 -16.64 -3.62
CA GLU A 97 7.84 -16.15 -4.88
C GLU A 97 7.71 -14.62 -4.96
N HIS A 98 8.63 -14.00 -5.67
CA HIS A 98 8.55 -12.58 -5.96
C HIS A 98 7.66 -12.34 -7.17
N HIS A 99 6.68 -11.44 -7.02
CA HIS A 99 5.82 -11.00 -8.11
C HIS A 99 6.25 -9.63 -8.59
N TYR A 100 6.75 -9.56 -9.82
CA TYR A 100 7.27 -8.32 -10.41
C TYR A 100 6.25 -7.64 -11.31
N SER A 101 6.28 -6.31 -11.29
CA SER A 101 5.69 -5.45 -12.32
C SER A 101 6.82 -4.69 -12.99
N TYR A 102 6.84 -4.68 -14.32
CA TYR A 102 7.90 -4.02 -15.08
C TYR A 102 7.37 -3.36 -16.36
N THR A 103 8.03 -2.27 -16.75
CA THR A 103 7.69 -1.56 -17.99
C THR A 103 8.00 -2.41 -19.22
N LYS A 104 7.16 -2.35 -20.24
CA LYS A 104 7.42 -2.97 -21.55
C LYS A 104 8.51 -2.24 -22.33
N LYS A 105 8.57 -0.92 -22.15
CA LYS A 105 9.58 -0.08 -22.78
C LYS A 105 10.93 -0.26 -22.08
N ILE A 106 11.99 -0.38 -22.88
CA ILE A 106 13.36 -0.42 -22.39
C ILE A 106 13.92 1.01 -22.29
N TYR A 107 14.56 1.32 -21.17
CA TYR A 107 15.19 2.63 -20.91
C TYR A 107 16.70 2.46 -20.76
N GLY A 108 17.47 3.33 -21.41
CA GLY A 108 18.94 3.39 -21.30
C GLY A 108 19.39 4.32 -20.18
N ASP A 109 19.81 5.52 -20.56
CA ASP A 109 20.13 6.59 -19.59
C ASP A 109 18.86 7.38 -19.25
N PHE A 110 18.58 7.49 -17.96
CA PHE A 110 17.38 8.16 -17.45
C PHE A 110 17.59 8.69 -16.04
N GLU A 111 16.72 9.61 -15.65
CA GLU A 111 16.47 9.97 -14.26
C GLU A 111 15.11 9.41 -13.84
N LEU A 112 15.03 8.86 -12.63
CA LEU A 112 13.79 8.31 -12.08
C LEU A 112 13.44 9.05 -10.79
N ASN A 113 12.21 9.54 -10.72
CA ASN A 113 11.59 9.98 -9.49
C ASN A 113 10.44 9.03 -9.17
N VAL A 114 10.43 8.50 -7.96
CA VAL A 114 9.40 7.56 -7.49
C VAL A 114 9.06 7.90 -6.05
N LEU A 115 7.76 7.87 -5.75
CA LEU A 115 7.23 7.91 -4.40
C LEU A 115 6.72 6.51 -4.07
N ILE A 116 7.28 5.91 -3.01
CA ILE A 116 6.87 4.58 -2.54
C ILE A 116 6.27 4.76 -1.16
N LYS A 117 5.09 4.18 -0.96
CA LYS A 117 4.48 4.03 0.36
C LYS A 117 4.31 2.54 0.63
N MET A 118 5.06 2.05 1.61
CA MET A 118 4.90 0.68 2.09
C MET A 118 3.84 0.64 3.18
N VAL A 119 2.91 -0.29 3.07
CA VAL A 119 1.85 -0.57 4.04
C VAL A 119 1.73 -2.08 4.19
N GLY A 120 1.50 -2.56 5.41
CA GLY A 120 1.43 -4.00 5.69
C GLY A 120 1.88 -4.30 7.12
N ASP A 121 2.06 -5.59 7.39
CA ASP A 121 2.60 -6.12 8.63
C ASP A 121 4.14 -6.06 8.65
N GLU A 122 4.76 -6.71 9.63
CA GLU A 122 6.20 -6.65 9.88
C GLU A 122 7.07 -7.23 8.74
N ASP A 123 6.49 -8.07 7.90
CA ASP A 123 7.17 -8.73 6.78
C ASP A 123 6.97 -7.99 5.44
N ALA A 124 6.21 -6.89 5.43
CA ALA A 124 5.97 -6.10 4.23
C ALA A 124 7.28 -5.54 3.67
N ASN A 125 7.63 -5.96 2.46
CA ASN A 125 8.83 -5.53 1.76
C ASN A 125 8.50 -5.18 0.29
N SER A 126 9.21 -4.19 -0.26
CA SER A 126 9.10 -3.80 -1.66
C SER A 126 10.41 -3.19 -2.14
N GLY A 127 10.57 -3.08 -3.46
CA GLY A 127 11.76 -2.53 -4.08
C GLY A 127 11.47 -1.92 -5.44
N VAL A 128 12.31 -0.96 -5.84
CA VAL A 128 12.36 -0.44 -7.21
C VAL A 128 13.67 -0.90 -7.82
N CYS A 129 13.57 -1.77 -8.80
CA CYS A 129 14.70 -2.29 -9.53
C CYS A 129 14.87 -1.52 -10.85
N ILE A 130 16.11 -1.21 -11.22
CA ILE A 130 16.46 -0.54 -12.47
C ILE A 130 17.45 -1.37 -13.26
N ARG A 131 17.37 -1.30 -14.59
CA ARG A 131 18.24 -2.05 -15.51
C ARG A 131 18.21 -3.56 -15.27
N ILE A 132 17.02 -4.08 -14.97
CA ILE A 132 16.79 -5.52 -14.76
C ILE A 132 16.30 -6.22 -16.02
N HIS A 133 16.57 -7.52 -16.07
CA HIS A 133 15.90 -8.45 -16.98
C HIS A 133 15.06 -9.42 -16.13
N PRO A 134 13.77 -9.14 -15.89
CA PRO A 134 12.96 -9.79 -14.86
C PRO A 134 12.70 -11.29 -15.08
N THR A 135 13.11 -11.84 -16.22
CA THR A 135 13.04 -13.28 -16.51
C THR A 135 14.27 -14.06 -16.03
N ASN A 136 15.29 -13.36 -15.53
CA ASN A 136 16.58 -13.92 -15.17
C ASN A 136 16.76 -13.93 -13.64
N TRP A 137 15.91 -14.70 -12.94
CA TRP A 137 16.10 -15.14 -11.55
C TRP A 137 16.55 -14.05 -10.55
N ASP A 138 15.60 -13.19 -10.18
CA ASP A 138 15.54 -12.69 -8.80
C ASP A 138 14.58 -13.58 -7.99
#